data_AF-A0A7J2K6V7-F1
#
_entry.id   AF-A0A7J2K6V7-F1
#
_cell.length_a   1.000
_cell.length_b   1.000
_cell.length_c   1.000
_cell.angle_alpha   90.00
_cell.angle_beta   90.00
_cell.angle_gamma   90.00
#
_symmetry.space_group_name_H-M   'P 1'
#
loop_
_entity.id
_entity.type
_entity.pdbx_description
1 polymer ?
#
loop_
_entity_poly.entity_id
_entity_poly.type
_entity_poly.pdbx_seq_one_letter_code
_entity_poly.pdbx_strand_id
1 'polypeptide(L)'
;FAMGFVTYWADRYSGPLPMGMVSPRIYGLSPMFFIALAIVFVIWFILSRTHLGLKIRSVGEDPSTAEVSGVNVIRIRYLCTTIGGLLAGLAGAFLVLTYLACWSHLPTMGLGWVALALVMFSLWRPPILLAGALLFGFIWQFAISPETIYAGIPAPLPILRMLPFAVTIVFLTAISSEKFRRKWALAKPAALGQPYIKE
;
A
#
# COMPACT_ATOMS: atom_id res chain seq x y z
N PHE A 1 -7.98 -0.05 2.93
CA PHE A 1 -8.22 1.41 2.82
C PHE A 1 -8.93 1.76 1.51
N ALA A 2 -8.29 1.59 0.35
CA ALA A 2 -8.79 2.11 -0.92
C ALA A 2 -10.05 1.45 -1.49
N MET A 3 -10.49 0.29 -0.98
CA MET A 3 -11.80 -0.30 -1.33
C MET A 3 -12.97 0.27 -0.52
N GLY A 4 -12.76 0.62 0.75
CA GLY A 4 -13.50 1.75 1.38
C GLY A 4 -13.26 3.00 0.52
N PHE A 5 -13.85 4.16 0.66
CA PHE A 5 -13.70 5.24 -0.36
C PHE A 5 -14.28 4.92 -1.74
N VAL A 6 -13.87 3.87 -2.43
CA VAL A 6 -14.47 3.51 -3.72
C VAL A 6 -15.90 3.00 -3.51
N THR A 7 -16.10 2.11 -2.54
CA THR A 7 -17.46 1.73 -2.09
C THR A 7 -18.25 2.96 -1.67
N TYR A 8 -17.67 3.86 -0.86
CA TYR A 8 -18.33 5.10 -0.46
C TYR A 8 -18.74 6.01 -1.62
N TRP A 9 -17.95 6.04 -2.71
CA TRP A 9 -18.24 6.84 -3.91
C TRP A 9 -19.30 6.20 -4.80
N ALA A 10 -19.35 4.87 -4.86
CA ALA A 10 -20.26 4.09 -5.68
C ALA A 10 -21.65 3.96 -5.02
N ASP A 11 -21.69 3.46 -3.78
CA ASP A 11 -22.87 3.46 -2.93
C ASP A 11 -22.43 3.60 -1.47
N ARG A 12 -22.84 4.71 -0.86
CA ARG A 12 -22.52 5.10 0.52
C ARG A 12 -22.86 4.01 1.54
N TYR A 13 -23.75 3.08 1.17
CA TYR A 13 -24.33 2.06 2.03
C TYR A 13 -23.88 0.63 1.68
N SER A 14 -23.29 0.38 0.51
CA SER A 14 -22.84 -0.96 0.07
C SER A 14 -21.41 -1.32 0.51
N GLY A 15 -21.05 -1.03 1.76
CA GLY A 15 -19.88 -1.68 2.33
C GLY A 15 -20.18 -3.14 2.65
N PRO A 16 -19.16 -4.00 2.84
CA PRO A 16 -19.35 -5.42 3.16
C PRO A 16 -20.05 -5.70 4.50
N LEU A 17 -20.57 -4.69 5.19
CA LEU A 17 -21.24 -4.82 6.48
C LEU A 17 -22.60 -4.10 6.48
N PRO A 18 -23.71 -4.82 6.75
CA PRO A 18 -25.02 -4.23 7.00
C PRO A 18 -24.98 -3.25 8.19
N MET A 19 -25.91 -2.30 8.19
CA MET A 19 -26.02 -1.14 9.10
C MET A 19 -26.39 -1.51 10.56
N GLY A 20 -25.71 -2.50 11.16
CA GLY A 20 -26.04 -3.01 12.50
C GLY A 20 -24.89 -3.62 13.31
N MET A 21 -23.68 -3.78 12.76
CA MET A 21 -22.57 -4.40 13.50
C MET A 21 -21.42 -3.41 13.76
N VAL A 22 -21.49 -2.78 14.96
CA VAL A 22 -20.43 -2.35 15.89
C VAL A 22 -19.29 -1.43 15.40
N SER A 23 -19.09 -1.15 14.12
CA SER A 23 -18.03 -0.21 13.70
C SER A 23 -18.57 1.23 13.56
N PRO A 24 -18.07 2.22 14.31
CA PRO A 24 -18.46 3.61 14.13
C PRO A 24 -17.98 4.08 12.76
N ARG A 25 -18.90 4.29 11.82
CA ARG A 25 -18.58 4.84 10.50
C ARG A 25 -18.58 6.36 10.57
N ILE A 26 -17.48 6.99 10.14
CA ILE A 26 -17.38 8.44 10.05
C ILE A 26 -17.69 8.80 8.60
N TYR A 27 -18.83 9.42 8.34
CA TYR A 27 -19.34 9.72 7.00
C TYR A 27 -19.36 8.49 6.06
N GLY A 28 -19.80 7.31 6.53
CA GLY A 28 -19.87 6.09 5.69
C GLY A 28 -18.52 5.40 5.41
N LEU A 29 -17.40 6.00 5.84
CA LEU A 29 -16.06 5.40 5.77
C LEU A 29 -15.71 4.70 7.09
N SER A 30 -14.96 3.60 6.99
CA SER A 30 -14.36 2.94 8.15
C SER A 30 -13.36 3.87 8.84
N PRO A 31 -13.26 3.91 10.18
CA PRO A 31 -12.22 4.64 10.90
C PRO A 31 -10.81 4.28 10.44
N MET A 32 -10.60 3.02 10.02
CA MET A 32 -9.32 2.55 9.51
C MET A 32 -8.92 3.27 8.22
N PHE A 33 -9.88 3.88 7.52
CA PHE A 33 -9.58 4.77 6.40
C PHE A 33 -8.67 5.91 6.87
N PHE A 34 -9.18 6.71 7.81
CA PHE A 34 -8.47 7.88 8.33
C PHE A 34 -7.16 7.52 9.03
N ILE A 35 -7.13 6.40 9.77
CA ILE A 35 -5.91 5.89 10.41
C ILE A 35 -4.84 5.58 9.37
N ALA A 36 -5.17 4.87 8.29
CA ALA A 36 -4.18 4.55 7.26
C ALA A 36 -3.68 5.81 6.54
N LEU A 37 -4.55 6.79 6.27
CA LEU A 37 -4.14 8.06 5.66
C LEU A 37 -3.21 8.85 6.58
N ALA A 38 -3.51 8.90 7.88
CA ALA A 38 -2.65 9.50 8.89
C ALA A 38 -1.28 8.81 8.97
N ILE A 39 -1.25 7.47 8.97
CA ILE A 39 0.00 6.69 8.98
C ILE A 39 0.85 7.02 7.74
N VAL A 40 0.26 7.03 6.54
CA VAL A 40 0.99 7.38 5.31
C VAL A 40 1.55 8.80 5.39
N PHE A 41 0.77 9.75 5.89
CA PHE A 41 1.22 11.13 6.08
C PHE A 41 2.36 11.24 7.09
N VAL A 42 2.27 10.55 8.23
CA VAL A 42 3.32 10.53 9.26
C VAL A 42 4.61 9.91 8.70
N ILE A 43 4.53 8.77 8.00
CA ILE A 43 5.69 8.14 7.37
C ILE A 43 6.30 9.06 6.31
N TRP A 44 5.47 9.70 5.49
CA TRP A 44 5.93 10.67 4.51
C TRP A 44 6.66 11.84 5.18
N PHE A 45 6.09 12.41 6.23
CA PHE A 45 6.67 13.53 6.96
C PHE A 45 8.00 13.14 7.59
N ILE A 46 8.06 11.99 8.27
CA ILE A 46 9.30 11.48 8.88
C ILE A 46 10.37 11.28 7.81
N LEU A 47 10.05 10.57 6.72
CA LEU A 47 11.04 10.28 5.67
C LEU A 47 11.49 11.53 4.90
N SER A 48 10.62 12.52 4.70
CA SER A 48 10.91 13.67 3.84
C SER A 48 11.38 14.93 4.57
N ARG A 49 10.98 15.14 5.83
CA ARG A 49 11.19 16.40 6.54
C ARG A 49 12.00 16.28 7.84
N THR A 50 12.36 15.08 8.29
CA THR A 50 13.05 14.91 9.58
C THR A 50 14.48 14.36 9.45
N HIS A 51 15.31 14.62 10.45
CA HIS A 51 16.66 14.06 10.57
C HIS A 51 16.65 12.52 10.60
N LEU A 52 15.63 11.91 11.20
CA LEU A 52 15.48 10.46 11.21
C LEU A 52 15.28 9.92 9.79
N GLY A 53 14.49 10.61 8.96
CA GLY A 53 14.30 10.25 7.56
C GLY A 53 15.60 10.26 6.74
N LEU A 54 16.46 11.25 6.97
CA LEU A 54 17.78 11.32 6.34
C LEU A 54 18.66 10.13 6.74
N LYS A 55 18.69 9.78 8.03
CA LYS A 55 19.44 8.62 8.54
C LYS A 55 18.91 7.29 7.99
N ILE A 56 17.59 7.15 7.85
CA ILE A 56 16.99 5.94 7.26
C ILE A 56 17.37 5.80 5.79
N ARG A 57 17.32 6.90 5.02
CA ARG A 57 17.69 6.89 3.61
C ARG A 57 19.19 6.64 3.41
N SER A 58 20.06 7.26 4.21
CA SER A 58 21.50 7.03 4.12
C SER A 58 21.87 5.58 4.40
N VAL A 59 21.26 4.97 5.42
CA VAL A 59 21.43 3.53 5.73
C VAL A 59 20.94 2.62 4.61
N GLY A 60 19.90 3.05 3.87
CA GLY A 60 19.34 2.32 2.74
C GLY A 60 20.16 2.43 1.45
N GLU A 61 20.83 3.56 1.23
CA GLU A 61 21.75 3.77 0.12
C GLU A 61 23.08 3.05 0.37
N ASP A 62 23.81 3.47 1.41
CA ASP A 62 25.09 2.88 1.77
C ASP A 62 25.27 2.83 3.31
N PRO A 63 25.16 1.63 3.92
CA PRO A 63 25.29 1.48 5.36
C PRO A 63 26.72 1.76 5.86
N SER A 64 27.75 1.52 5.03
CA SER A 64 29.15 1.73 5.43
C SER A 64 29.44 3.22 5.61
N THR A 65 29.06 4.03 4.61
CA THR A 65 29.15 5.49 4.69
C THR A 65 28.28 6.07 5.82
N ALA A 66 27.10 5.50 6.07
CA ALA A 66 26.25 5.94 7.17
C ALA A 66 26.91 5.72 8.55
N GLU A 67 27.62 4.61 8.76
CA GLU A 67 28.33 4.34 10.01
C GLU A 67 29.47 5.33 10.27
N VAL A 68 30.27 5.67 9.24
CA VAL A 68 31.34 6.67 9.34
C VAL A 68 30.79 8.03 9.78
N SER A 69 29.56 8.37 9.39
CA SER A 69 28.88 9.59 9.82
C SER A 69 28.31 9.54 11.26
N GLY A 70 28.56 8.46 12.01
CA GLY A 70 28.11 8.28 13.38
C GLY A 70 26.69 7.74 13.53
N VAL A 71 26.09 7.21 12.45
CA VAL A 71 24.74 6.63 12.49
C VAL A 71 24.80 5.16 12.86
N ASN A 72 24.06 4.76 13.90
CA ASN A 72 23.95 3.34 14.25
C ASN A 72 23.03 2.60 13.26
N VAL A 73 23.64 2.00 12.23
CA VAL A 73 23.00 1.24 11.15
C VAL A 73 22.09 0.13 11.69
N ILE A 74 22.59 -0.64 12.66
CA ILE A 74 21.90 -1.79 13.23
C ILE A 74 20.59 -1.36 13.89
N ARG A 75 20.64 -0.34 14.76
CA ARG A 75 19.43 0.18 15.44
C ARG A 75 18.39 0.68 14.44
N ILE A 76 18.82 1.38 13.40
CA ILE A 76 17.90 1.90 12.38
C ILE A 76 17.25 0.75 11.58
N ARG A 77 18.02 -0.26 11.16
CA ARG A 77 17.47 -1.42 10.45
C ARG A 77 16.45 -2.18 11.32
N TYR A 78 16.76 -2.45 12.58
CA TYR A 78 15.82 -3.10 13.51
C TYR A 78 14.56 -2.26 13.73
N LEU A 79 14.69 -0.94 13.91
CA LEU A 79 13.55 -0.04 14.06
C LEU A 79 12.65 -0.07 12.82
N CYS A 80 13.22 0.02 11.62
CA CYS A 80 12.46 -0.03 10.37
C CYS A 80 11.74 -1.37 10.18
N THR A 81 12.41 -2.50 10.46
CA THR A 81 11.81 -3.83 10.32
C THR A 81 10.71 -4.09 11.34
N THR A 82 10.90 -3.67 12.59
CA THR A 82 9.89 -3.83 13.66
C THR A 82 8.66 -2.98 13.40
N ILE A 83 8.83 -1.71 13.00
CA ILE A 83 7.71 -0.83 12.62
C ILE A 83 7.01 -1.39 11.37
N GLY A 84 7.76 -1.85 10.36
CA GLY A 84 7.19 -2.48 9.16
C GLY A 84 6.36 -3.72 9.48
N GLY A 85 6.87 -4.59 10.36
CA GLY A 85 6.14 -5.77 10.85
C GLY A 85 4.88 -5.42 11.63
N LEU A 86 4.94 -4.38 12.48
CA LEU A 86 3.78 -3.87 13.22
C LEU A 86 2.69 -3.37 12.26
N LEU A 87 3.06 -2.58 11.24
CA LEU A 87 2.13 -2.08 10.22
C LEU A 87 1.54 -3.21 9.38
N ALA A 88 2.32 -4.23 9.05
CA ALA A 88 1.83 -5.42 8.36
C ALA A 88 0.83 -6.22 9.23
N GLY A 89 1.10 -6.35 10.53
CA GLY A 89 0.18 -6.94 11.50
C GLY A 89 -1.14 -6.18 11.61
N LEU A 90 -1.08 -4.84 11.68
CA LEU A 90 -2.28 -3.98 11.66
C LEU A 90 -3.09 -4.14 10.37
N ALA A 91 -2.42 -4.29 9.22
CA ALA A 91 -3.10 -4.55 7.95
C ALA A 91 -3.82 -5.91 7.94
N GLY A 92 -3.21 -6.96 8.52
CA GLY A 92 -3.84 -8.26 8.70
C GLY A 92 -5.04 -8.22 9.66
N ALA A 93 -4.92 -7.51 10.79
CA ALA A 93 -6.01 -7.30 11.73
C ALA A 93 -7.20 -6.59 11.06
N PHE A 94 -6.95 -5.55 10.25
CA PHE A 94 -8.00 -4.88 9.47
C PHE A 94 -8.71 -5.82 8.50
N LEU A 95 -7.94 -6.70 7.84
CA LEU A 95 -8.50 -7.66 6.88
C LEU A 95 -9.54 -8.57 7.56
N VAL A 96 -9.21 -9.13 8.72
CA VAL A 96 -10.10 -10.04 9.43
C VAL A 96 -11.25 -9.31 10.13
N LEU A 97 -10.95 -8.21 10.84
CA LEU A 97 -11.93 -7.54 11.70
C LEU A 97 -12.91 -6.64 10.94
N THR A 98 -12.49 -6.05 9.83
CA THR A 98 -13.29 -5.03 9.13
C THR A 98 -13.65 -5.42 7.70
N TYR A 99 -12.72 -6.06 6.97
CA TYR A 99 -12.97 -6.37 5.57
C TYR A 99 -13.78 -7.66 5.39
N LEU A 100 -13.40 -8.75 6.04
CA LEU A 100 -14.16 -10.00 6.00
C LEU A 100 -15.26 -10.04 7.07
N ALA A 101 -14.95 -9.57 8.28
CA ALA A 101 -15.82 -9.64 9.47
C ALA A 101 -16.35 -11.04 9.82
N CYS A 102 -15.82 -12.08 9.17
CA CYS A 102 -16.05 -13.48 9.43
C CYS A 102 -14.75 -14.25 9.21
N TRP A 103 -14.63 -15.40 9.86
CA TRP A 103 -13.50 -16.29 9.63
C TRP A 103 -13.70 -17.05 8.32
N SER A 104 -12.71 -17.03 7.43
CA SER A 104 -12.71 -17.81 6.19
C SER A 104 -11.40 -18.57 6.02
N HIS A 105 -11.46 -19.71 5.31
CA HIS A 105 -10.25 -20.40 4.88
C HIS A 105 -9.55 -19.55 3.80
N LEU A 106 -8.31 -19.11 4.09
CA LEU A 106 -7.49 -18.19 3.27
C LEU A 106 -8.08 -16.77 3.17
N PRO A 107 -8.08 -16.01 4.28
CA PRO A 107 -8.69 -14.68 4.31
C PRO A 107 -8.01 -13.68 3.36
N THR A 108 -6.71 -13.85 3.08
CA THR A 108 -5.97 -12.99 2.16
C THR A 108 -6.31 -13.22 0.69
N MET A 109 -6.84 -14.38 0.29
CA MET A 109 -7.21 -14.73 -1.10
C MET A 109 -6.15 -14.33 -2.15
N GLY A 110 -4.86 -14.40 -1.79
CA GLY A 110 -3.76 -14.00 -2.67
C GLY A 110 -3.50 -12.49 -2.79
N LEU A 111 -4.24 -11.60 -2.11
CA LEU A 111 -4.07 -10.13 -2.17
C LEU A 111 -2.66 -9.62 -1.81
N GLY A 112 -1.80 -10.45 -1.21
CA GLY A 112 -0.43 -10.07 -0.83
C GLY A 112 0.45 -9.63 -2.00
N TRP A 113 0.25 -10.18 -3.20
CA TRP A 113 1.05 -9.78 -4.37
C TRP A 113 0.80 -8.32 -4.77
N VAL A 114 -0.41 -7.80 -4.53
CA VAL A 114 -0.77 -6.41 -4.81
C VAL A 114 0.06 -5.46 -3.96
N ALA A 115 0.31 -5.81 -2.70
CA ALA A 115 1.13 -5.00 -1.81
C ALA A 115 2.57 -4.87 -2.34
N LEU A 116 3.16 -5.98 -2.81
CA LEU A 116 4.49 -5.96 -3.45
C LEU A 116 4.49 -5.09 -4.71
N ALA A 117 3.48 -5.25 -5.57
CA ALA A 117 3.34 -4.47 -6.79
C ALA A 117 3.23 -2.96 -6.50
N LEU A 118 2.35 -2.57 -5.56
CA LEU A 118 2.19 -1.18 -5.13
C LEU A 118 3.50 -0.59 -4.65
N VAL A 119 4.23 -1.29 -3.80
CA VAL A 119 5.51 -0.82 -3.27
C VAL A 119 6.52 -0.56 -4.39
N MET A 120 6.61 -1.46 -5.38
CA MET A 120 7.48 -1.28 -6.54
C MET A 120 7.04 -0.10 -7.41
N PHE A 121 5.74 0.02 -7.70
CA PHE A 121 5.19 1.11 -8.50
C PHE A 121 5.28 2.48 -7.84
N SER A 122 5.32 2.49 -6.52
CA SER A 122 5.42 3.72 -5.75
C SER A 122 6.81 4.32 -5.78
N LEU A 123 7.80 3.62 -6.36
CA LEU A 123 9.21 4.02 -6.36
C LEU A 123 9.66 4.40 -4.95
N TRP A 124 9.24 3.64 -3.93
CA TRP A 124 9.57 3.90 -2.52
C TRP A 124 9.17 5.30 -1.99
N ARG A 125 8.29 6.01 -2.71
CA ARG A 125 7.77 7.33 -2.33
C ARG A 125 6.36 7.19 -1.75
N PRO A 126 6.15 7.56 -0.47
CA PRO A 126 4.83 7.50 0.16
C PRO A 126 3.66 8.20 -0.58
N PRO A 127 3.82 9.38 -1.21
CA PRO A 127 2.69 10.02 -1.89
C PRO A 127 2.26 9.28 -3.16
N ILE A 128 3.22 8.70 -3.89
CA ILE A 128 2.93 7.87 -5.07
C ILE A 128 2.24 6.57 -4.63
N LEU A 129 2.62 6.03 -3.47
CA LEU A 129 1.96 4.88 -2.86
C LEU A 129 0.50 5.12 -2.54
N LEU A 130 0.16 6.30 -2.01
CA LEU A 130 -1.23 6.65 -1.74
C LEU A 130 -2.06 6.71 -3.04
N ALA A 131 -1.53 7.38 -4.07
CA ALA A 131 -2.20 7.46 -5.37
C ALA A 131 -2.37 6.08 -6.03
N GLY A 132 -1.32 5.25 -6.01
CA GLY A 132 -1.36 3.89 -6.54
C GLY A 132 -2.34 3.00 -5.77
N ALA A 133 -2.37 3.09 -4.44
CA ALA A 133 -3.28 2.33 -3.62
C ALA A 133 -4.75 2.70 -3.89
N LEU A 134 -5.06 3.99 -4.05
CA LEU A 134 -6.40 4.47 -4.40
C LEU A 134 -6.85 3.96 -5.77
N LEU A 135 -5.99 4.10 -6.78
CA LEU A 135 -6.27 3.62 -8.14
C LEU A 135 -6.49 2.10 -8.15
N PHE A 136 -5.64 1.35 -7.45
CA PHE A 136 -5.77 -0.11 -7.40
C PHE A 136 -7.02 -0.56 -6.65
N GLY A 137 -7.38 0.12 -5.55
CA GLY A 137 -8.64 -0.12 -4.85
C GLY A 137 -9.86 0.17 -5.72
N PHE A 138 -9.79 1.22 -6.55
CA PHE A 138 -10.86 1.56 -7.49
C PHE A 138 -11.09 0.45 -8.51
N ILE A 139 -10.01 0.03 -9.17
CA ILE A 139 -10.06 -1.02 -10.20
C ILE A 139 -10.48 -2.35 -9.60
N TRP A 140 -10.02 -2.66 -8.38
CA TRP A 140 -10.40 -3.88 -7.69
C TRP A 140 -11.90 -3.91 -7.35
N GLN A 141 -12.45 -2.82 -6.81
CA GLN A 141 -13.87 -2.74 -6.51
C GLN A 141 -14.72 -2.80 -7.78
N PHE A 142 -14.29 -2.13 -8.85
CA PHE A 142 -14.94 -2.18 -10.15
C PHE A 142 -14.95 -3.60 -10.75
N ALA A 143 -13.88 -4.36 -10.54
CA ALA A 143 -13.78 -5.74 -11.00
C ALA A 143 -14.72 -6.72 -10.25
N ILE A 144 -15.02 -6.44 -8.98
CA ILE A 144 -15.88 -7.30 -8.14
C ILE A 144 -17.35 -6.94 -8.25
N SER A 145 -17.67 -5.64 -8.31
CA SER A 145 -19.03 -5.14 -8.26
C SER A 145 -19.22 -3.98 -9.25
N PRO A 146 -19.11 -4.22 -10.57
CA PRO A 146 -19.24 -3.17 -11.58
C PRO A 146 -20.59 -2.44 -11.50
N GLU A 147 -21.64 -3.16 -11.10
CA GLU A 147 -23.01 -2.68 -10.94
C GLU A 147 -23.13 -1.58 -9.87
N THR A 148 -22.26 -1.58 -8.86
CA THR A 148 -22.25 -0.52 -7.83
C THR A 148 -21.76 0.81 -8.38
N ILE A 149 -20.95 0.80 -9.45
CA ILE A 149 -20.32 2.00 -10.03
C ILE A 149 -21.07 2.43 -11.31
N TYR A 150 -21.57 1.50 -12.11
CA TYR A 150 -22.40 1.76 -13.29
C TYR A 150 -23.50 0.69 -13.42
N ALA A 151 -24.76 1.09 -13.24
CA ALA A 151 -25.91 0.22 -13.45
C ALA A 151 -26.08 -0.10 -14.96
N GLY A 152 -26.06 -1.37 -15.32
CA GLY A 152 -26.41 -1.82 -16.68
C GLY A 152 -25.26 -2.23 -17.60
N ILE A 153 -24.08 -2.59 -17.08
CA ILE A 153 -23.01 -3.19 -17.89
C ILE A 153 -23.21 -4.72 -17.96
N PRO A 154 -23.63 -5.32 -19.10
CA PRO A 154 -23.68 -6.77 -19.29
C PRO A 154 -22.27 -7.32 -19.62
N ALA A 155 -21.26 -6.92 -18.85
CA ALA A 155 -19.90 -7.38 -19.09
C ALA A 155 -19.73 -8.78 -18.48
N PRO A 156 -19.12 -9.73 -19.20
CA PRO A 156 -18.78 -11.03 -18.62
C PRO A 156 -17.81 -10.79 -17.45
N LEU A 157 -18.30 -11.05 -16.23
CA LEU A 157 -17.56 -10.96 -14.96
C LEU A 157 -16.14 -11.54 -15.02
N PRO A 158 -15.84 -12.65 -15.76
CA PRO A 158 -14.49 -13.15 -15.88
C PRO A 158 -13.49 -12.14 -16.47
N ILE A 159 -13.88 -11.33 -17.46
CA ILE A 159 -12.99 -10.35 -18.11
C ILE A 159 -12.71 -9.18 -17.17
N LEU A 160 -13.74 -8.70 -16.47
CA LEU A 160 -13.59 -7.62 -15.48
C LEU A 160 -12.66 -8.02 -14.33
N ARG A 161 -12.69 -9.29 -13.91
CA ARG A 161 -11.79 -9.82 -12.86
C ARG A 161 -10.32 -9.87 -13.29
N MET A 162 -10.02 -9.77 -14.59
CA MET A 162 -8.64 -9.65 -15.10
C MET A 162 -8.11 -8.21 -15.06
N LEU A 163 -8.97 -7.20 -14.93
CA LEU A 163 -8.58 -5.77 -14.97
C LEU A 163 -7.45 -5.40 -14.00
N PRO A 164 -7.47 -5.82 -12.71
CA PRO A 164 -6.40 -5.45 -11.79
C PRO A 164 -5.03 -5.94 -12.27
N PHE A 165 -4.99 -7.15 -12.84
CA PHE A 165 -3.77 -7.74 -13.38
C PHE A 165 -3.33 -7.05 -14.68
N ALA A 166 -4.26 -6.83 -15.62
CA ALA A 166 -3.96 -6.12 -16.86
C ALA A 166 -3.39 -4.72 -16.58
N VAL A 167 -3.97 -4.00 -15.62
CA VAL A 167 -3.50 -2.68 -15.22
C VAL A 167 -2.10 -2.77 -14.59
N THR A 168 -1.82 -3.77 -13.75
CA THR A 168 -0.45 -3.94 -13.24
C THR A 168 0.58 -4.19 -14.34
N ILE A 169 0.23 -4.96 -15.38
CA ILE A 169 1.13 -5.21 -16.52
C ILE A 169 1.38 -3.89 -17.28
N VAL A 170 0.35 -3.09 -17.52
CA VAL A 170 0.49 -1.78 -18.17
C VAL A 170 1.35 -0.84 -17.32
N PHE A 171 1.15 -0.80 -16.01
CA PHE A 171 1.98 0.00 -15.10
C PHE A 171 3.45 -0.46 -15.08
N LEU A 172 3.69 -1.78 -15.00
CA LEU A 172 5.05 -2.34 -15.05
C LEU A 172 5.75 -1.99 -16.36
N THR A 173 5.07 -2.15 -17.49
CA THR A 173 5.64 -1.84 -18.81
C THR A 173 5.92 -0.34 -18.97
N ALA A 174 5.02 0.52 -18.50
CA ALA A 174 5.22 1.97 -18.50
C ALA A 174 6.41 2.40 -17.62
N ILE A 175 6.53 1.85 -16.41
CA ILE A 175 7.62 2.16 -15.47
C ILE A 175 8.96 1.56 -15.94
N SER A 176 8.92 0.40 -16.59
CA SER A 176 10.10 -0.25 -17.18
C SER A 176 10.57 0.44 -18.46
N SER A 177 9.78 1.35 -19.04
CA SER A 177 10.19 2.11 -20.21
C SER A 177 11.45 2.93 -19.93
N GLU A 178 12.38 2.93 -20.87
CA GLU A 178 13.68 3.60 -20.75
C GLU A 178 13.54 5.10 -20.43
N LYS A 179 12.49 5.75 -20.95
CA LYS A 179 12.16 7.15 -20.66
C LYS A 179 11.79 7.39 -19.20
N PHE A 180 11.01 6.48 -18.62
CA PHE A 180 10.59 6.59 -17.22
C PHE A 180 11.75 6.27 -16.28
N ARG A 181 12.53 5.22 -16.61
CA ARG A 181 13.73 4.84 -15.87
C ARG A 181 14.74 5.97 -15.83
N ARG A 182 15.11 6.59 -16.95
CA ARG A 182 16.08 7.71 -16.95
C ARG A 182 15.66 8.90 -16.08
N LYS A 183 14.35 9.16 -15.97
CA LYS A 183 13.82 10.28 -15.18
C LYS A 183 13.61 9.95 -13.69
N TRP A 184 13.43 8.68 -13.35
CA TRP A 184 13.02 8.25 -12.00
C TRP A 184 13.82 7.07 -11.39
N ALA A 185 14.91 6.61 -12.04
CA ALA A 185 15.70 5.42 -11.68
C ALA A 185 16.37 5.45 -10.30
N LEU A 186 16.48 6.61 -9.66
CA LEU A 186 17.25 6.79 -8.42
C LEU A 186 16.53 6.33 -7.14
N ALA A 187 15.42 5.61 -7.26
CA ALA A 187 14.52 5.45 -6.12
C ALA A 187 14.74 4.17 -5.30
N LYS A 188 15.42 3.14 -5.82
CA LYS A 188 15.63 1.89 -5.08
C LYS A 188 16.85 2.04 -4.14
N PRO A 189 16.71 1.82 -2.82
CA PRO A 189 17.85 1.82 -1.92
C PRO A 189 18.84 0.73 -2.34
N ALA A 190 20.10 1.09 -2.57
CA ALA A 190 21.10 0.18 -3.10
C ALA A 190 21.42 -0.99 -2.16
N ALA A 191 21.39 -0.76 -0.85
CA ALA A 191 21.66 -1.77 0.18
C ALA A 191 20.43 -2.57 0.62
N LEU A 192 19.30 -2.48 -0.10
CA LEU A 192 18.08 -3.20 0.25
C LEU A 192 18.28 -4.73 0.14
N GLY A 193 18.07 -5.43 1.25
CA GLY A 193 18.19 -6.90 1.31
C GLY A 193 19.62 -7.43 1.43
N GLN A 194 20.63 -6.55 1.48
CA GLN A 194 22.01 -6.96 1.71
C GLN A 194 22.29 -7.08 3.22
N PRO A 195 22.84 -8.21 3.69
CA PRO A 195 23.28 -8.34 5.07
C PRO A 195 24.38 -7.31 5.34
N TYR A 196 24.27 -6.62 6.47
CA TYR A 196 25.30 -5.68 6.91
C TYR A 196 26.11 -6.34 8.02
N ILE A 197 27.41 -6.43 7.79
CA ILE A 197 28.39 -6.94 8.74
C ILE A 197 29.13 -5.71 9.24
N LYS A 198 29.20 -5.56 10.56
CA LYS A 198 29.93 -4.46 11.18
C LYS A 198 31.41 -4.76 11.10
N GLU A 199 32.18 -3.87 10.47
CA GLU A 199 33.65 -3.92 10.44
C GLU A 199 34.25 -3.28 11.70
#